data_AF-A0A956RCB7-F1
#
_entry.id   AF-A0A956RCB7-F1
#
_cell.length_a   1.000
_cell.length_b   1.000
_cell.length_c   1.000
_cell.angle_alpha   90.00
_cell.angle_beta   90.00
_cell.angle_gamma   90.00
#
_symmetry.space_group_name_H-M   'P 1'
#
loop_
_entity.id
_entity.type
_entity.pdbx_description
1 polymer ?
#
loop_
_entity_poly.entity_id
_entity_poly.type
_entity_poly.pdbx_seq_one_letter_code
_entity_poly.pdbx_strand_id
1 'polypeptide(L)' 'VDFLIAQNGAARAAAFASALGELPFRVGGVVSRMQGVLNVDGYAVLRFDRQNDQVYLDRNKLNELFEVNV' A
#
# COMPACT_ATOMS: atom_id res chain seq x y z
N VAL A 1 -0.48 -6.91 -0.94
CA VAL A 1 0.65 -5.96 -0.69
C VAL A 1 1.93 -6.40 -1.39
N ASP A 2 2.00 -7.65 -1.83
CA ASP A 2 3.14 -8.30 -2.49
C ASP A 2 3.74 -7.52 -3.65
N PHE A 3 2.91 -6.88 -4.48
CA PHE A 3 3.40 -6.00 -5.53
C PHE A 3 4.28 -4.86 -4.98
N LEU A 4 3.87 -4.20 -3.89
CA LEU A 4 4.66 -3.14 -3.28
C LEU A 4 5.93 -3.70 -2.63
N ILE A 5 5.89 -4.91 -2.09
CA ILE A 5 7.08 -5.60 -1.56
C ILE A 5 8.10 -5.81 -2.70
N ALA A 6 7.64 -6.33 -3.84
CA ALA A 6 8.46 -6.52 -5.03
C ALA A 6 9.02 -5.19 -5.60
N GLN A 7 8.34 -4.07 -5.38
CA GLN A 7 8.78 -2.72 -5.77
C GLN A 7 9.55 -1.98 -4.66
N ASN A 8 10.07 -2.71 -3.66
CA ASN A 8 10.82 -2.15 -2.53
C ASN A 8 10.04 -1.09 -1.73
N GLY A 9 8.74 -1.28 -1.58
CA GLY A 9 7.88 -0.49 -0.72
C GLY A 9 7.28 0.77 -1.34
N ALA A 10 7.50 1.05 -2.62
CA ALA A 10 6.91 2.22 -3.28
C ALA A 10 6.54 1.96 -4.73
N ALA A 11 5.39 2.45 -5.17
CA ALA A 11 5.02 2.41 -6.58
C ALA A 11 4.04 3.53 -6.94
N ARG A 12 4.00 3.87 -8.24
CA ARG A 12 2.95 4.73 -8.80
C ARG A 12 1.57 4.09 -8.60
N ALA A 13 0.59 4.94 -8.30
CA ALA A 13 -0.77 4.53 -8.03
C ALA A 13 -1.39 3.77 -9.21
N ALA A 14 -1.13 4.19 -10.45
CA ALA A 14 -1.59 3.47 -11.64
C ALA A 14 -0.98 2.06 -11.78
N ALA A 15 0.31 1.89 -11.47
CA ALA A 15 0.97 0.59 -11.50
C ALA A 15 0.44 -0.33 -10.40
N PHE A 16 0.23 0.22 -9.20
CA PHE A 16 -0.40 -0.50 -8.10
C PHE A 16 -1.84 -0.92 -8.44
N ALA A 17 -2.64 -0.04 -9.04
CA ALA A 17 -4.00 -0.35 -9.50
C ALA A 17 -4.00 -1.47 -10.55
N SER A 18 -3.12 -1.37 -11.55
CA SER A 18 -2.98 -2.40 -12.59
C SER A 18 -2.59 -3.76 -12.00
N ALA A 19 -1.70 -3.78 -11.00
CA ALA A 19 -1.31 -5.02 -10.31
C ALA A 19 -2.47 -5.67 -9.53
N LEU A 20 -3.46 -4.87 -9.13
CA LEU A 20 -4.68 -5.34 -8.46
C LEU A 20 -5.84 -5.63 -9.44
N GLY A 21 -5.64 -5.43 -10.75
CA GLY A 21 -6.71 -5.54 -11.75
C GLY A 21 -7.77 -4.44 -11.66
N GLU A 22 -7.43 -3.30 -11.04
CA GLU A 22 -8.33 -2.17 -10.80
C GLU A 22 -8.03 -0.99 -11.71
N LEU A 23 -9.03 -0.14 -11.92
CA LEU A 23 -8.87 1.09 -12.71
C LEU A 23 -8.07 2.13 -11.92
N PRO A 24 -7.17 2.91 -12.55
CA PRO A 24 -6.32 3.87 -11.85
C PRO A 24 -7.09 4.86 -10.95
N PHE A 25 -8.23 5.38 -11.41
CA PHE A 25 -9.04 6.32 -10.61
C PHE A 25 -9.70 5.69 -9.37
N ARG A 26 -9.77 4.35 -9.28
CA ARG A 26 -10.29 3.63 -8.11
C ARG A 26 -9.23 3.38 -7.04
N VAL A 27 -7.95 3.56 -7.37
CA VAL A 27 -6.84 3.19 -6.48
C VAL A 27 -6.92 3.88 -5.12
N GLY A 28 -7.36 5.14 -5.06
CA GLY A 28 -7.50 5.85 -3.80
C GLY A 28 -8.49 5.18 -2.83
N GLY A 29 -9.63 4.72 -3.35
CA GLY A 29 -10.62 3.98 -2.56
C GLY A 29 -10.13 2.58 -2.17
N VAL A 30 -9.40 1.91 -3.07
CA VAL A 30 -8.76 0.61 -2.78
C VAL A 30 -7.73 0.75 -1.66
N VAL A 31 -6.81 1.71 -1.76
CA VAL A 31 -5.81 1.98 -0.72
C VAL A 31 -6.49 2.36 0.59
N SER A 32 -7.53 3.20 0.57
CA SER A 32 -8.27 3.56 1.79
C SER A 32 -8.88 2.35 2.49
N ARG A 33 -9.41 1.36 1.74
CA ARG A 33 -9.93 0.11 2.33
C ARG A 33 -8.81 -0.73 2.92
N MET A 34 -7.69 -0.87 2.20
CA MET A 34 -6.52 -1.62 2.69
C MET A 34 -5.90 -0.97 3.93
N GLN A 35 -5.88 0.36 4.01
CA GLN A 35 -5.43 1.10 5.19
C GLN A 35 -6.28 0.76 6.43
N GLY A 36 -7.59 0.54 6.28
CA GLY A 36 -8.45 0.14 7.41
C GLY A 36 -8.10 -1.23 7.99
N VAL A 37 -7.39 -2.08 7.24
CA VAL A 37 -6.93 -3.39 7.69
C VAL A 37 -5.47 -3.35 8.14
N LEU A 38 -4.63 -2.64 7.40
CA LEU A 38 -3.17 -2.64 7.61
C LEU A 38 -2.70 -1.59 8.61
N ASN A 39 -3.38 -0.44 8.70
CA ASN A 39 -2.98 0.64 9.59
C ASN A 39 -3.61 0.46 10.97
N VAL A 40 -3.17 -0.57 11.69
CA VAL A 40 -3.64 -0.91 13.04
C VAL A 40 -3.02 0.04 14.07
N ASP A 41 -3.77 0.37 15.12
CA ASP A 41 -3.32 1.20 16.26
C ASP A 41 -2.68 2.55 15.88
N GLY A 42 -3.08 3.11 14.74
CA GLY A 42 -2.57 4.40 14.24
C GLY A 42 -1.23 4.31 13.51
N TYR A 43 -0.66 3.11 13.32
CA TYR A 43 0.57 2.93 12.58
C TYR A 43 0.31 2.92 11.07
N ALA A 44 0.86 3.91 10.36
CA ALA A 44 0.71 4.00 8.90
C ALA A 44 1.60 2.98 8.15
N VAL A 45 1.15 1.73 8.02
CA VAL A 45 1.79 0.67 7.24
C VAL A 45 1.66 0.92 5.75
N LEU A 46 0.47 1.35 5.30
CA LEU A 46 0.19 1.72 3.91
C LEU A 46 -0.18 3.21 3.84
N ARG A 47 0.41 3.94 2.91
CA ARG A 47 0.16 5.37 2.68
C ARG A 47 -0.13 5.64 1.21
N PHE A 48 -1.05 6.55 0.95
CA PHE A 48 -1.31 7.07 -0.38
C PHE A 48 -1.00 8.56 -0.43
N ASP A 49 0.01 8.91 -1.20
CA ASP A 49 0.34 10.28 -1.57
C ASP A 49 -0.43 10.67 -2.83
N ARG A 50 -1.53 11.40 -2.61
CA ARG A 50 -2.40 11.88 -3.70
C ARG A 50 -1.75 12.99 -4.53
N GLN A 51 -0.78 13.71 -3.97
CA GLN A 51 -0.14 14.81 -4.69
C GLN A 51 0.84 14.27 -5.73
N ASN A 52 1.57 13.20 -5.39
CA ASN A 52 2.57 12.58 -6.27
C ASN A 52 2.09 11.26 -6.92
N ASP A 53 0.82 10.88 -6.73
CA ASP A 53 0.24 9.62 -7.18
C ASP A 53 1.11 8.40 -6.84
N GLN A 54 1.49 8.29 -5.57
CA GLN A 54 2.37 7.22 -5.07
C GLN A 54 1.75 6.48 -3.89
N VAL A 55 1.91 5.15 -3.90
CA VAL A 55 1.53 4.27 -2.80
C VAL A 55 2.80 3.76 -2.14
N TYR A 56 2.86 3.89 -0.82
CA TYR A 56 4.01 3.49 -0.01
C TYR A 56 3.61 2.41 1.00
N LEU A 57 4.45 1.40 1.13
CA LEU A 57 4.38 0.33 2.12
C LEU A 57 5.60 0.41 3.03
N ASP A 58 5.36 0.56 4.33
CA ASP A 58 6.40 0.45 5.35
C ASP A 58 6.59 -1.04 5.69
N ARG A 59 7.64 -1.64 5.12
CA ARG A 59 7.94 -3.08 5.29
C ARG A 59 8.30 -3.41 6.73
N ASN A 60 9.00 -2.52 7.44
CA ASN A 60 9.39 -2.77 8.82
C ASN A 60 8.15 -2.88 9.71
N LYS A 61 7.20 -1.95 9.57
CA LYS A 61 5.93 -2.01 10.32
C LYS A 61 5.04 -3.17 9.88
N LEU A 62 5.05 -3.52 8.59
CA LEU A 62 4.33 -4.70 8.12
C LEU A 62 4.85 -5.96 8.83
N ASN A 63 6.17 -6.13 8.90
CA ASN A 63 6.81 -7.29 9.51
C ASN A 63 6.58 -7.31 11.04
N GLU A 64 6.67 -6.14 11.69
CA GLU A 64 6.45 -6.00 13.14
C GLU A 64 5.00 -6.29 13.56
N LEU A 65 4.01 -5.77 12.82
CA LEU A 65 2.60 -5.86 13.21
C LEU A 65 1.90 -7.14 12.74
N PHE A 66 2.41 -7.77 11.68
CA PHE A 66 1.76 -8.93 11.04
C PHE A 66 2.66 -10.17 10.98
N GLU A 67 3.85 -10.13 11.58
CA GLU A 67 4.83 -11.24 11.63
C GLU A 67 5.17 -11.82 10.25
N VAL A 68 5.16 -10.96 9.23
CA VAL A 68 5.46 -11.33 7.85
C VAL A 68 6.98 -11.23 7.64
N ASN A 69 7.65 -12.30 7.24
CA ASN A 69 9.09 -12.27 6.94
C ASN A 69 9.33 -11.90 5.47
N VAL A 70 9.19 -10.61 5.13
CA VAL A 70 9.30 -10.07 3.75
C VAL A 70 10.31 -8.97 3.59
#